data_AF-A0A919RIG8-F1
#
_entry.id   AF-A0A919RIG8-F1
#
_cell.length_a   1.000
_cell.length_b   1.000
_cell.length_c   1.000
_cell.angle_alpha   90.00
_cell.angle_beta   90.00
_cell.angle_gamma   90.00
#
_symmetry.space_group_name_H-M   'P 1'
#
loop_
_entity.id
_entity.type
_entity.pdbx_description
1 polymer ?
#
loop_
_entity_poly.entity_id
_entity_poly.type
_entity_poly.pdbx_seq_one_letter_code
_entity_poly.pdbx_strand_id
1 'polypeptide(L)'
;MQLTQQSTPAPAQNLPAGDNTMVTGPMGDCVSVVVLWNPDGNGQYQNVRGYHGSGGFQAINLNSLFNAVPNVAATRVIGFFTTQSSSSNDRQRFQDYCAANIANAVRTIAQGGGNYRVDRNGVWAIQQ
;
A
#
# COMPACT_ATOMS: atom_id res chain seq x y z
N MET A 1 9.83 3.22 -9.01
CA MET A 1 10.14 1.86 -8.51
C MET A 1 8.96 0.91 -8.69
N GLN A 2 9.20 -0.34 -9.06
CA GLN A 2 8.20 -1.43 -8.98
C GLN A 2 8.43 -2.25 -7.70
N LEU A 3 7.34 -2.58 -6.99
CA LEU A 3 7.37 -3.46 -5.83
C LEU A 3 7.69 -4.89 -6.27
N THR A 4 8.65 -5.48 -5.57
CA THR A 4 8.91 -6.92 -5.66
C THR A 4 7.81 -7.66 -4.90
N GLN A 5 7.18 -8.65 -5.53
CA GLN A 5 6.24 -9.57 -4.89
C GLN A 5 6.98 -10.46 -3.89
N GLN A 6 6.42 -10.64 -2.69
CA GLN A 6 7.05 -11.36 -1.58
C GLN A 6 6.08 -12.39 -1.00
N SER A 7 6.57 -13.63 -0.78
CA SER A 7 5.81 -14.75 -0.20
C SER A 7 6.27 -15.13 1.22
N THR A 8 7.39 -14.56 1.69
CA THR A 8 7.90 -14.66 3.06
C THR A 8 7.94 -13.26 3.66
N PRO A 9 7.93 -13.11 5.00
CA PRO A 9 7.97 -11.78 5.63
C PRO A 9 9.34 -11.13 5.39
N ALA A 10 9.45 -10.41 4.27
CA ALA A 10 10.55 -9.52 3.98
C ALA A 10 10.20 -8.09 4.44
N PRO A 11 11.16 -7.16 4.42
CA PRO A 11 10.85 -5.76 4.67
C PRO A 11 10.02 -5.13 3.55
N ALA A 12 9.11 -4.24 3.93
CA ALA A 12 8.44 -3.33 3.01
C ALA A 12 9.46 -2.43 2.29
N GLN A 13 9.16 -2.12 1.03
CA GLN A 13 10.07 -1.39 0.14
C GLN A 13 9.74 0.11 0.22
N ASN A 14 10.76 0.94 0.47
CA ASN A 14 10.62 2.39 0.42
C ASN A 14 10.82 2.88 -1.01
N LEU A 15 10.02 3.85 -1.44
CA LEU A 15 10.27 4.59 -2.66
C LEU A 15 11.51 5.48 -2.46
N PRO A 16 12.57 5.35 -3.27
CA PRO A 16 13.73 6.23 -3.19
C PRO A 16 13.33 7.70 -3.36
N ALA A 17 14.03 8.61 -2.68
CA ALA A 17 13.70 10.04 -2.71
C ALA A 17 13.64 10.64 -4.13
N GLY A 18 14.50 10.15 -5.04
CA GLY A 18 14.54 10.58 -6.44
C GLY A 18 13.46 9.97 -7.35
N ASP A 19 12.72 8.96 -6.87
CA ASP A 19 11.63 8.35 -7.62
C ASP A 19 10.30 9.04 -7.29
N ASN A 20 9.43 9.17 -8.29
CA ASN A 20 8.12 9.79 -8.14
C ASN A 20 6.96 8.80 -8.01
N THR A 21 7.17 7.54 -8.41
CA THR A 21 6.09 6.56 -8.54
C THR A 21 6.48 5.18 -8.00
N MET A 22 5.53 4.58 -7.28
CA MET A 22 5.57 3.20 -6.85
C MET A 22 4.55 2.40 -7.65
N VAL A 23 5.01 1.32 -8.30
CA VAL A 23 4.17 0.41 -9.08
C VAL A 23 3.99 -0.88 -8.30
N THR A 24 2.76 -1.38 -8.15
CA THR A 24 2.49 -2.62 -7.41
C THR A 24 3.05 -3.84 -8.13
N GLY A 25 3.01 -3.86 -9.46
CA GLY A 25 3.29 -5.03 -10.28
C GLY A 25 2.07 -5.93 -10.47
N PRO A 26 2.22 -7.09 -11.14
CA PRO A 26 1.13 -8.01 -11.48
C PRO A 26 0.39 -8.51 -10.24
N MET A 27 -0.90 -8.19 -10.15
CA MET A 27 -1.64 -8.38 -8.91
C MET A 27 -2.29 -9.76 -8.72
N GLY A 28 -2.50 -10.59 -9.75
CA GLY A 28 -2.97 -12.00 -9.61
C GLY A 28 -3.96 -12.28 -8.45
N ASP A 29 -3.56 -13.14 -7.50
CA ASP A 29 -4.19 -13.41 -6.20
C ASP A 29 -3.57 -12.59 -5.04
N CYS A 30 -2.70 -11.65 -5.38
CA CYS A 30 -1.88 -10.88 -4.47
C CYS A 30 -2.61 -9.66 -3.89
N VAL A 31 -2.06 -9.13 -2.81
CA VAL A 31 -2.47 -7.86 -2.21
C VAL A 31 -1.26 -6.94 -2.18
N SER A 32 -1.48 -5.68 -2.50
CA SER A 32 -0.46 -4.65 -2.35
C SER A 32 -0.98 -3.53 -1.47
N VAL A 33 -0.15 -3.02 -0.57
CA VAL A 33 -0.49 -1.88 0.26
C VAL A 33 0.59 -0.83 0.14
N VAL A 34 0.20 0.42 -0.11
CA VAL A 34 1.08 1.58 -0.17
C VAL A 34 0.68 2.57 0.91
N VAL A 35 1.67 3.04 1.67
CA VAL A 35 1.51 4.02 2.74
C VAL A 35 2.33 5.26 2.39
N LEU A 36 1.71 6.43 2.52
CA LEU A 36 2.32 7.72 2.26
C LEU A 36 2.16 8.63 3.49
N TRP A 37 3.23 9.29 3.92
CA TRP A 37 3.18 10.22 5.06
C TRP A 37 4.24 11.31 4.94
N ASN A 38 4.16 12.30 5.83
CA ASN A 38 4.98 13.52 5.80
C ASN A 38 4.87 14.27 4.47
N PRO A 39 3.69 14.85 4.14
CA PRO A 39 3.57 15.75 3.01
C PRO A 39 4.39 17.02 3.24
N ASP A 40 5.05 17.51 2.20
CA ASP A 40 5.69 18.82 2.21
C ASP A 40 4.68 19.97 2.00
N GLY A 41 5.18 21.20 1.91
CA GLY A 41 4.36 22.39 1.65
C GLY A 41 3.63 22.39 0.30
N ASN A 42 4.01 21.50 -0.62
CA ASN A 42 3.38 21.31 -1.93
C ASN A 42 2.44 20.09 -1.97
N GLY A 43 2.26 19.41 -0.83
CA GLY A 43 1.45 18.20 -0.73
C GLY A 43 2.13 16.92 -1.20
N GLN A 44 3.43 16.96 -1.54
CA GLN A 44 4.20 15.78 -1.91
C GLN A 44 4.67 15.02 -0.68
N TYR A 45 4.28 13.75 -0.60
CA TYR A 45 4.71 12.84 0.44
C TYR A 45 6.21 12.54 0.32
N GLN A 46 6.96 12.93 1.35
CA GLN A 46 8.39 12.66 1.44
C GLN A 46 8.65 11.17 1.68
N ASN A 47 7.74 10.50 2.40
CA ASN A 47 7.83 9.09 2.69
C ASN A 47 6.73 8.31 1.96
N VAL A 48 7.14 7.34 1.15
CA VAL A 48 6.27 6.37 0.49
C VAL A 48 6.85 4.99 0.69
N ARG A 49 6.04 4.07 1.19
CA ARG A 49 6.44 2.68 1.46
C ARG A 49 5.36 1.74 0.98
N GLY A 50 5.75 0.63 0.37
CA GLY A 50 4.80 -0.36 -0.10
C GLY A 50 5.22 -1.78 0.17
N TYR A 51 4.24 -2.67 0.11
CA TYR A 51 4.43 -4.10 0.22
C TYR A 51 3.54 -4.79 -0.81
N HIS A 52 4.07 -5.82 -1.46
CA HIS A 52 3.32 -6.67 -2.39
C HIS A 52 3.37 -8.11 -1.89
N GLY A 53 2.28 -8.58 -1.28
CA GLY A 53 2.16 -9.89 -0.68
C GLY A 53 1.53 -10.91 -1.62
N SER A 54 2.21 -12.03 -1.80
CA SER A 54 1.72 -13.19 -2.55
C SER A 54 0.66 -13.94 -1.75
N GLY A 55 -0.51 -14.20 -2.34
CA GLY A 55 -1.54 -15.06 -1.73
C GLY A 55 -2.46 -14.40 -0.70
N GLY A 56 -2.52 -13.06 -0.64
CA GLY A 56 -3.52 -12.33 0.17
C GLY A 56 -2.95 -11.39 1.23
N PHE A 57 -3.82 -10.81 2.06
CA PHE A 57 -3.44 -9.78 3.04
C PHE A 57 -2.56 -10.32 4.16
N GLN A 58 -2.68 -11.61 4.51
CA GLN A 58 -1.83 -12.24 5.53
C GLN A 58 -0.34 -12.30 5.14
N ALA A 59 -0.02 -12.16 3.85
CA ALA A 59 1.36 -12.10 3.38
C ALA A 59 2.01 -10.71 3.57
N ILE A 60 1.22 -9.68 3.91
CA ILE A 60 1.74 -8.34 4.17
C ILE A 60 2.48 -8.32 5.51
N ASN A 61 3.76 -7.93 5.48
CA ASN A 61 4.50 -7.65 6.71
C ASN A 61 4.06 -6.29 7.29
N LEU A 62 2.98 -6.30 8.08
CA LEU A 62 2.35 -5.10 8.64
C LEU A 62 3.29 -4.33 9.59
N ASN A 63 4.12 -5.06 10.35
CA ASN A 63 5.10 -4.42 11.22
C ASN A 63 6.09 -3.60 10.38
N SER A 64 6.71 -4.21 9.36
CA SER A 64 7.63 -3.47 8.49
C SER A 64 6.94 -2.34 7.71
N LEU A 65 5.69 -2.51 7.31
CA LEU A 65 4.96 -1.51 6.54
C LEU A 65 4.59 -0.29 7.39
N PHE A 66 4.14 -0.49 8.62
CA PHE A 66 3.62 0.59 9.48
C PHE A 66 4.60 1.08 10.56
N ASN A 67 5.78 0.48 10.68
CA ASN A 67 6.81 0.96 11.62
C ASN A 67 7.12 2.44 11.38
N ALA A 68 7.00 3.23 12.45
CA ALA A 68 7.20 4.68 12.50
C ALA A 68 6.29 5.51 11.58
N VAL A 69 5.18 4.93 11.11
CA VAL A 69 4.17 5.68 10.35
C VAL A 69 3.27 6.45 11.33
N PRO A 70 3.11 7.77 11.18
CA PRO A 70 2.28 8.56 12.08
C PRO A 70 0.77 8.30 11.84
N ASN A 71 0.02 8.15 12.92
CA ASN A 71 -1.43 8.01 12.91
C ASN A 71 -2.14 9.38 12.91
N VAL A 72 -2.11 10.05 11.76
CA VAL A 72 -2.67 11.40 11.57
C VAL A 72 -3.42 11.51 10.23
N ALA A 73 -4.31 12.49 10.10
CA ALA A 73 -5.10 12.75 8.89
C ALA A 73 -4.27 13.01 7.63
N ALA A 74 -3.03 13.47 7.78
CA ALA A 74 -2.12 13.65 6.65
C ALA A 74 -1.64 12.32 6.05
N THR A 75 -1.62 11.22 6.81
CA THR A 75 -1.18 9.91 6.35
C THR A 75 -2.23 9.28 5.43
N ARG A 76 -1.76 8.66 4.34
CA ARG A 76 -2.61 7.89 3.41
C ARG A 76 -2.19 6.44 3.39
N VAL A 77 -3.18 5.55 3.40
CA VAL A 77 -3.00 4.11 3.28
C VAL A 77 -3.90 3.62 2.13
N ILE A 78 -3.30 3.04 1.11
CA ILE A 78 -4.00 2.58 -0.09
C ILE A 78 -3.79 1.08 -0.21
N GLY A 79 -4.87 0.32 -0.11
CA GLY A 79 -4.87 -1.13 -0.34
C GLY A 79 -5.38 -1.46 -1.74
N PHE A 80 -4.60 -2.23 -2.49
CA PHE A 80 -4.91 -2.74 -3.81
C PHE A 80 -5.21 -4.24 -3.71
N PHE A 81 -6.42 -4.62 -4.11
CA PHE A 81 -6.91 -5.99 -4.00
C PHE A 81 -7.41 -6.44 -5.37
N THR A 82 -7.14 -7.68 -5.76
CA THR A 82 -7.74 -8.22 -6.98
C THR A 82 -9.14 -8.75 -6.70
N THR A 83 -9.89 -8.96 -7.78
CA THR A 83 -11.13 -9.74 -7.72
C THR A 83 -10.89 -11.22 -7.47
N GLN A 84 -9.64 -11.70 -7.65
CA GLN A 84 -9.22 -13.07 -7.45
C GLN A 84 -8.64 -13.34 -6.06
N SER A 85 -8.39 -12.30 -5.24
CA SER A 85 -7.98 -12.45 -3.84
C SER A 85 -8.95 -13.41 -3.19
N SER A 86 -8.45 -14.60 -2.87
CA SER A 86 -9.24 -15.80 -2.58
C SER A 86 -10.05 -15.70 -1.28
N SER A 87 -9.95 -14.59 -0.55
CA SER A 87 -10.82 -14.28 0.57
C SER A 87 -11.48 -12.92 0.38
N SER A 88 -12.82 -12.91 0.32
CA SER A 88 -13.65 -11.72 0.57
C SER A 88 -13.29 -11.00 1.88
N ASN A 89 -12.53 -11.66 2.76
CA ASN A 89 -12.05 -11.17 4.04
C ASN A 89 -10.76 -10.33 3.98
N ASP A 90 -9.95 -10.36 2.91
CA ASP A 90 -8.68 -9.60 2.88
C ASP A 90 -8.90 -8.09 3.00
N ARG A 91 -9.93 -7.57 2.30
CA ARG A 91 -10.33 -6.17 2.42
C ARG A 91 -10.80 -5.83 3.83
N GLN A 92 -11.61 -6.70 4.43
CA GLN A 92 -12.12 -6.50 5.79
C GLN A 92 -10.98 -6.51 6.80
N ARG A 93 -10.06 -7.48 6.71
CA ARG A 93 -8.87 -7.57 7.57
C ARG A 93 -7.99 -6.32 7.46
N PHE A 94 -7.83 -5.78 6.25
CA PHE A 94 -7.13 -4.51 6.04
C PHE A 94 -7.86 -3.34 6.71
N GLN A 95 -9.19 -3.25 6.55
CA GLN A 95 -10.00 -2.20 7.18
C GLN A 95 -9.91 -2.29 8.70
N ASP A 96 -10.08 -3.48 9.28
CA ASP A 96 -10.01 -3.73 10.72
C ASP A 96 -8.62 -3.38 11.27
N TYR A 97 -7.56 -3.81 10.59
CA TYR A 97 -6.19 -3.45 10.98
C TYR A 97 -5.99 -1.93 10.98
N CYS A 98 -6.45 -1.25 9.94
CA CYS A 98 -6.27 0.20 9.86
C CYS A 98 -7.15 0.94 10.88
N ALA A 99 -8.34 0.45 11.21
CA ALA A 99 -9.17 1.00 12.27
C ALA A 99 -8.52 0.85 13.65
N ALA A 100 -7.84 -0.27 13.90
CA ALA A 100 -7.19 -0.53 15.19
C ALA A 100 -5.84 0.20 15.36
N ASN A 101 -5.05 0.35 14.29
CA ASN A 101 -3.65 0.80 14.40
C ASN A 101 -3.38 2.19 13.79
N ILE A 102 -4.19 2.61 12.82
CA ILE A 102 -3.95 3.88 12.09
C ILE A 102 -5.27 4.60 11.77
N ALA A 103 -6.12 4.69 12.78
CA ALA A 103 -7.51 5.12 12.67
C ALA A 103 -7.70 6.52 12.05
N ASN A 104 -6.74 7.43 12.26
CA ASN A 104 -6.79 8.81 11.80
C ASN A 104 -6.26 8.98 10.38
N ALA A 105 -5.57 7.98 9.81
CA ALA A 105 -5.11 8.06 8.42
C ALA A 105 -6.27 7.93 7.43
N VAL A 106 -6.12 8.56 6.27
CA VAL A 106 -7.03 8.40 5.14
C VAL A 106 -6.80 7.02 4.51
N ARG A 107 -7.86 6.24 4.39
CA ARG A 107 -7.83 4.87 3.87
C ARG A 107 -8.53 4.80 2.53
N THR A 108 -7.88 4.21 1.54
CA THR A 108 -8.46 3.97 0.22
C THR A 108 -8.32 2.49 -0.13
N ILE A 109 -9.37 1.94 -0.74
CA ILE A 109 -9.38 0.56 -1.21
C ILE A 109 -9.65 0.60 -2.70
N ALA A 110 -8.76 -0.02 -3.46
CA ALA A 110 -8.87 -0.19 -4.90
C ALA A 110 -9.10 -1.68 -5.22
N GLN A 111 -10.00 -1.94 -6.17
CA GLN A 111 -10.30 -3.26 -6.68
C GLN A 111 -10.40 -3.23 -8.20
N GLY A 112 -9.97 -4.30 -8.87
CA GLY A 112 -10.16 -4.40 -10.33
C GLY A 112 -9.18 -5.31 -11.08
N GLY A 113 -8.13 -5.80 -10.41
CA GLY A 113 -7.07 -6.55 -11.08
C GLY A 113 -6.20 -5.67 -11.98
N GLY A 114 -4.95 -6.06 -12.19
CA GLY A 114 -3.97 -5.30 -12.97
C GLY A 114 -2.88 -4.63 -12.13
N ASN A 115 -1.99 -3.91 -12.81
CA ASN A 115 -0.87 -3.20 -12.18
C ASN A 115 -1.34 -1.81 -11.75
N TYR A 116 -1.06 -1.38 -10.52
CA TYR A 116 -1.37 -0.03 -10.09
C TYR A 116 -0.09 0.79 -9.97
N ARG A 117 -0.17 2.08 -10.30
CA ARG A 117 0.86 3.07 -9.99
C ARG A 117 0.32 4.05 -8.95
N VAL A 118 1.16 4.45 -8.01
CA VAL A 118 0.90 5.47 -6.99
C VAL A 118 2.02 6.50 -7.06
N ASP A 119 1.67 7.78 -7.13
CA ASP A 119 2.65 8.87 -7.11
C ASP A 119 2.83 9.48 -5.71
N ARG A 120 3.81 10.38 -5.57
CA ARG A 120 4.06 11.12 -4.32
C ARG A 120 2.96 12.11 -3.93
N ASN A 121 1.97 12.37 -4.77
CA ASN A 121 0.80 13.18 -4.40
C ASN A 121 -0.32 12.30 -3.80
N GLY A 122 -0.11 10.97 -3.74
CA GLY A 122 -1.14 10.02 -3.34
C GLY A 122 -2.20 9.77 -4.42
N VAL A 123 -1.93 10.17 -5.66
CA VAL A 123 -2.76 9.86 -6.82
C VAL A 123 -2.37 8.48 -7.33
N TRP A 124 -3.36 7.66 -7.65
CA TRP A 124 -3.14 6.32 -8.18
C TRP A 124 -4.05 6.01 -9.37
N ALA A 125 -3.57 5.13 -10.24
CA ALA A 125 -4.28 4.69 -11.42
C ALA A 125 -3.84 3.27 -11.82
N ILE A 126 -4.66 2.60 -12.63
CA ILE A 126 -4.25 1.39 -13.33
C ILE A 126 -3.15 1.77 -14.33
N GLN A 127 -2.07 1.00 -14.32
CA GLN A 127 -0.98 1.06 -15.28
C GLN A 127 -1.31 0.09 -16.42
N GLN A 128 -1.55 0.66 -17.60
CA GLN A 128 -1.71 -0.08 -18.86
C GLN A 128 -0.37 -0.66 -19.32
#